data_AF-A0A653QID4-F1
#
_entry.id   AF-A0A653QID4-F1
#
_cell.length_a   1.000
_cell.length_b   1.000
_cell.length_c   1.000
_cell.angle_alpha   90.00
_cell.angle_beta   90.00
_cell.angle_gamma   90.00
#
_symmetry.space_group_name_H-M   'P 1'
#
loop_
_entity.id
_entity.type
_entity.pdbx_description
1 polymer ?
#
loop_
_entity_poly.entity_id
_entity_poly.type
_entity_poly.pdbx_seq_one_letter_code
_entity_poly.pdbx_strand_id
1 'polypeptide(L)'
;MWPQYEWCELADQARVEYLGELTPDLAGRVLRPGGECLIKIARGEGFDARRKRVREACDEVRVRKALSSRDRSREQYLLARVFRGG
;
A
#
# COMPACT_ATOMS: atom_id res chain seq x y z
N MET A 1 26.84 2.43 -15.12
CA MET A 1 25.49 2.96 -14.83
C MET A 1 25.64 3.87 -13.61
N TRP A 2 25.22 5.13 -13.68
CA TRP A 2 25.66 6.22 -12.78
C TRP A 2 24.91 6.24 -11.43
N PRO A 3 25.54 6.69 -10.33
CA PRO A 3 24.98 6.71 -8.96
C PRO A 3 23.71 7.58 -8.79
N GLN A 4 23.37 8.42 -9.77
CA GLN A 4 22.13 9.20 -9.76
C GLN A 4 20.86 8.33 -9.79
N TYR A 5 20.91 7.15 -10.40
CA TYR A 5 19.76 6.26 -10.47
C TYR A 5 19.41 5.65 -9.09
N GLU A 6 20.42 5.23 -8.32
CA GLU A 6 20.20 4.67 -6.97
C GLU A 6 19.62 5.71 -6.00
N TRP A 7 20.04 6.97 -6.10
CA TRP A 7 19.48 8.05 -5.26
C TRP A 7 18.01 8.36 -5.55
N CYS A 8 17.62 8.35 -6.83
CA CYS A 8 16.22 8.49 -7.20
C CYS A 8 15.38 7.32 -6.70
N GLU A 9 15.86 6.08 -6.82
CA GLU A 9 15.14 4.90 -6.32
C GLU A 9 14.94 4.92 -4.80
N LEU A 10 15.98 5.31 -4.04
CA LEU A 10 15.88 5.45 -2.59
C LEU A 10 14.88 6.55 -2.17
N ALA A 11 14.92 7.70 -2.85
CA ALA A 11 14.00 8.79 -2.59
C ALA A 11 12.54 8.41 -2.92
N ASP A 12 12.34 7.66 -4.01
CA ASP A 12 11.01 7.18 -4.40
C ASP A 12 10.49 6.11 -3.46
N GLN A 13 11.35 5.21 -2.98
CA GLN A 13 10.96 4.22 -1.97
C GLN A 13 10.49 4.92 -0.67
N ALA A 14 11.26 5.89 -0.16
CA ALA A 14 10.92 6.61 1.06
C ALA A 14 9.58 7.37 0.94
N ARG A 15 9.29 7.98 -0.22
CA ARG A 15 8.01 8.64 -0.47
C ARG A 15 6.84 7.66 -0.48
N VAL A 16 7.01 6.51 -1.14
CA VAL A 16 5.95 5.48 -1.21
C VAL A 16 5.69 4.86 0.16
N GLU A 17 6.72 4.67 0.99
CA GLU A 17 6.56 4.22 2.37
C GLU A 17 5.77 5.23 3.19
N TYR A 18 6.14 6.52 3.13
CA TYR A 18 5.43 7.58 3.85
C TYR A 18 3.95 7.68 3.46
N LEU A 19 3.64 7.60 2.16
CA LEU A 19 2.24 7.59 1.69
C LEU A 19 1.49 6.33 2.15
N GLY A 20 2.16 5.19 2.17
CA GLY A 20 1.61 3.94 2.65
C GLY A 20 1.20 4.01 4.13
N GLU A 21 1.98 4.68 4.98
CA GLU A 21 1.67 4.86 6.41
C GLU A 21 0.39 5.70 6.62
N LEU A 22 0.15 6.70 5.78
CA LEU A 22 -1.01 7.58 5.89
C LEU A 22 -2.30 6.97 5.31
N THR A 23 -2.18 5.88 4.54
CA THR A 23 -3.30 5.33 3.80
C THR A 23 -4.39 4.72 4.69
N PRO A 24 -4.09 3.96 5.77
CA PRO A 24 -5.10 3.47 6.71
C PRO A 24 -5.88 4.60 7.38
N ASP A 25 -5.19 5.67 7.78
CA ASP A 25 -5.82 6.83 8.43
C ASP A 25 -6.76 7.55 7.47
N LEU A 26 -6.34 7.72 6.20
CA LEU A 26 -7.20 8.26 5.16
C LEU A 26 -8.41 7.37 4.96
N ALA A 27 -8.21 6.05 4.80
CA ALA A 27 -9.29 5.09 4.62
C ALA A 27 -10.32 5.19 5.76
N GLY A 28 -9.89 5.36 7.01
CA GLY A 28 -10.81 5.54 8.13
C GLY A 28 -11.59 6.85 8.16
N ARG A 29 -11.11 7.90 7.48
CA ARG A 29 -11.82 9.17 7.37
C ARG A 29 -12.80 9.23 6.21
N VAL A 30 -12.51 8.52 5.10
CA VAL A 30 -13.32 8.58 3.87
C VAL A 30 -14.23 7.38 3.66
N LEU A 31 -13.90 6.19 4.17
CA LEU A 31 -14.73 5.01 3.98
C LEU A 31 -15.87 5.00 4.98
N ARG A 32 -17.08 4.71 4.48
CA ARG A 32 -18.20 4.32 5.31
C ARG A 32 -17.96 2.90 5.86
N PRO A 33 -18.57 2.53 7.01
CA PRO A 33 -18.59 1.15 7.46
C PRO A 33 -19.06 0.21 6.34
N GLY A 34 -18.36 -0.91 6.15
CA GLY A 34 -18.59 -1.85 5.05
C GLY A 34 -17.95 -1.45 3.71
N GLY A 35 -17.26 -0.30 3.62
CA GLY A 35 -16.58 0.15 2.41
C GLY A 35 -15.36 -0.71 2.03
N GLU A 36 -14.90 -0.56 0.79
CA GLU A 36 -13.69 -1.21 0.26
C GLU A 36 -12.68 -0.17 -0.20
N CYS A 37 -11.38 -0.49 -0.11
CA CYS A 37 -10.32 0.31 -0.71
C CYS A 37 -9.25 -0.56 -1.38
N LEU A 38 -8.62 0.02 -2.40
CA LEU A 38 -7.48 -0.57 -3.09
C LEU A 38 -6.27 0.34 -2.87
N ILE A 39 -5.23 -0.21 -2.25
CA ILE A 39 -4.02 0.53 -1.88
C ILE A 39 -2.86 -0.01 -2.71
N LYS A 40 -2.18 0.85 -3.47
CA LYS A 40 -0.94 0.50 -4.17
C LYS A 40 0.22 0.52 -3.17
N ILE A 41 1.00 -0.56 -3.13
CA ILE A 41 2.14 -0.72 -2.21
C ILE A 41 3.34 -1.28 -2.98
N ALA A 42 4.52 -0.70 -2.75
CA ALA A 42 5.78 -1.27 -3.20
C ALA A 42 6.22 -2.40 -2.26
N ARG A 43 6.71 -3.51 -2.82
CA ARG A 43 7.26 -4.61 -2.02
C ARG A 43 8.64 -4.18 -1.48
N GLY A 44 8.75 -4.01 -0.16
CA GLY A 44 9.95 -3.53 0.52
C GLY A 44 9.81 -3.58 2.04
N GLU A 45 10.70 -2.89 2.73
CA GLU A 45 10.69 -2.79 4.19
C GLU A 45 9.37 -2.16 4.69
N GLY A 46 8.87 -2.63 5.83
CA GLY A 46 7.60 -2.15 6.41
C GLY A 46 6.32 -2.64 5.71
N PHE A 47 6.39 -3.48 4.66
CA PHE A 47 5.20 -4.04 4.00
C PHE A 47 4.28 -4.80 4.97
N ASP A 48 4.86 -5.71 5.77
CA ASP A 48 4.08 -6.54 6.70
C ASP A 48 3.45 -5.71 7.82
N ALA A 49 4.14 -4.67 8.29
CA ALA A 49 3.61 -3.74 9.29
C ALA A 49 2.38 -2.98 8.75
N ARG A 50 2.45 -2.45 7.53
CA ARG A 50 1.29 -1.81 6.87
C ARG A 50 0.15 -2.79 6.64
N ARG A 51 0.44 -3.98 6.13
CA ARG A 51 -0.57 -5.01 5.90
C ARG A 51 -1.29 -5.38 7.20
N LYS A 52 -0.57 -5.44 8.32
CA LYS A 52 -1.14 -5.67 9.65
C LYS A 52 -2.10 -4.55 10.04
N ARG A 53 -1.69 -3.28 9.95
CA ARG A 53 -2.56 -2.13 10.25
C ARG A 53 -3.84 -2.10 9.41
N VAL A 54 -3.73 -2.38 8.11
CA VAL A 54 -4.91 -2.44 7.22
C VAL A 54 -5.86 -3.57 7.64
N ARG A 55 -5.34 -4.71 8.13
CA ARG A 55 -6.15 -5.83 8.63
C ARG A 55 -6.80 -5.55 10.00
N GLU A 56 -6.21 -4.68 10.80
CA GLU A 56 -6.83 -4.20 12.03
C GLU A 56 -8.06 -3.33 11.73
N ALA A 57 -8.04 -2.64 10.58
CA ALA A 57 -9.11 -1.74 10.16
C ALA A 57 -10.19 -2.37 9.25
N CYS A 58 -9.88 -3.49 8.56
CA CYS A 58 -10.76 -4.15 7.60
C CYS A 58 -10.91 -5.65 7.91
N ASP A 59 -12.06 -6.25 7.60
CA ASP A 59 -12.26 -7.69 7.81
C ASP A 59 -11.48 -8.56 6.83
N GLU A 60 -11.27 -8.07 5.61
CA GLU A 60 -10.57 -8.82 4.58
C GLU A 60 -9.48 -7.99 3.93
N VAL A 61 -8.27 -8.55 3.84
CA VAL A 61 -7.13 -7.92 3.15
C VAL A 61 -6.42 -8.92 2.25
N ARG A 62 -6.48 -8.69 0.94
CA ARG A 62 -5.86 -9.52 -0.10
C ARG A 62 -4.73 -8.79 -0.82
N VAL A 63 -3.63 -9.49 -1.07
CA VAL A 63 -2.55 -8.97 -1.92
C VAL A 63 -2.85 -9.34 -3.38
N ARG A 64 -2.71 -8.38 -4.29
CA ARG A 64 -2.89 -8.55 -5.74
C ARG A 64 -1.70 -7.96 -6.49
N LYS A 65 -1.26 -8.62 -7.55
CA LYS A 65 -0.32 -8.04 -8.53
C LYS A 65 -1.17 -7.45 -9.66
N ALA A 66 -0.87 -6.24 -10.11
CA ALA A 66 -1.56 -5.70 -11.28
C ALA A 66 -1.10 -6.45 -12.54
N LEU A 67 -2.07 -6.92 -13.33
CA LEU A 67 -1.80 -7.56 -14.64
C LEU A 67 -1.14 -6.59 -15.63
N SER A 68 -1.31 -5.27 -15.42
CA SER A 68 -0.72 -4.21 -16.25
C SER A 68 0.66 -3.72 -15.77
N SER A 69 1.21 -4.23 -14.67
CA SER A 69 2.55 -3.80 -14.23
C SER A 69 3.59 -4.36 -15.19
N ARG A 70 4.45 -3.49 -15.76
CA ARG A 70 5.62 -3.91 -16.56
C ARG A 70 6.39 -4.99 -15.79
N ASP A 71 6.94 -5.97 -16.49
CA ASP A 71 7.55 -7.19 -15.92
C ASP A 71 8.65 -6.94 -14.86
N ARG A 72 9.21 -5.73 -14.85
CA ARG A 72 10.28 -5.26 -13.94
C ARG A 72 9.74 -4.56 -12.68
N SER A 73 8.46 -4.20 -12.64
CA SER A 73 7.85 -3.46 -11.54
C SER A 73 7.38 -4.40 -10.43
N ARG A 74 7.87 -4.17 -9.20
CA ARG A 74 7.51 -4.93 -7.99
C ARG A 74 6.24 -4.37 -7.32
N GLU A 75 5.35 -3.78 -8.10
CA GLU A 75 4.12 -3.17 -7.61
C GLU A 75 3.10 -4.22 -7.19
N GLN A 76 2.62 -4.09 -5.95
CA GLN A 76 1.53 -4.88 -5.41
C GLN A 76 0.41 -3.96 -4.95
N TYR A 77 -0.77 -4.54 -4.79
CA TYR A 77 -1.95 -3.85 -4.31
C TYR A 77 -2.51 -4.61 -3.11
N LEU A 78 -2.88 -3.90 -2.06
CA LEU A 78 -3.74 -4.43 -1.00
C LEU A 78 -5.17 -4.06 -1.34
N LEU A 79 -5.99 -5.08 -1.59
CA LEU A 79 -7.44 -4.97 -1.64
C LEU A 79 -7.95 -5.19 -0.22
N ALA A 80 -8.41 -4.13 0.43
CA ALA A 80 -9.00 -4.18 1.75
C ALA A 80 -10.51 -4.01 1.64
N ARG A 81 -11.28 -4.90 2.27
CA ARG A 81 -12.73 -4.95 2.17
C ARG A 81 -13.37 -5.00 3.54
N VAL A 82 -14.60 -4.50 3.58
CA VAL A 82 -15.41 -4.43 4.80
C VAL A 82 -14.65 -3.64 5.86
N PHE A 83 -14.49 -2.35 5.58
CA PHE A 83 -13.93 -1.40 6.55
C PHE A 83 -14.82 -1.36 7.79
N ARG A 84 -14.24 -1.59 8.97
CA ARG A 84 -15.04 -1.80 10.21
C ARG A 84 -15.74 -0.54 10.70
N GLY A 85 -15.28 0.65 10.29
CA GLY A 85 -15.75 1.91 10.87
C GLY A 85 -15.16 2.12 12.26
N GLY A 86 -14.71 3.34 12.54
CA GLY A 86 -14.38 3.79 13.90
C GLY A 86 -15.63 4.26 14.63
#